data_AF-A0A672MJB2-F1
#
_entry.id   AF-A0A672MJB2-F1
#
_cell.length_a   1.000
_cell.length_b   1.000
_cell.length_c   1.000
_cell.angle_alpha   90.00
_cell.angle_beta   90.00
_cell.angle_gamma   90.00
#
_symmetry.space_group_name_H-M   'P 1'
#
loop_
_entity.id
_entity.type
_entity.pdbx_description
1 polymer ?
#
loop_
_entity_poly.entity_id
_entity_poly.type
_entity_poly.pdbx_seq_one_letter_code
_entity_poly.pdbx_strand_id
1 'polypeptide(L)'
;MEEARARSSFPCEVVMGIFSNICSIYCFHQQFLLPALEKRMEEWDLNPRIGDILQKLAPFLKMYGEYVKNFDRAMELVNTWMQRSSQFKAIIHNIQKEEMCGNLTLQHHMLEPVQRIPRYELLLKDYLHRLPEDADDFKDAQKSLELIATAAEHSNAAIRKMERMRKLLKVYELLGGEEDIVNPTNELIKEGHILKLSAKNGTSQDRYLILFNDRLLYCVPKLRLIGQKFGVRARIDVDGMETSSMNVPRTFLVSGKQRSLELQAIQTTIQRHEQTLETFRMLNCSFREEDFTPPNSPNCTELGKRAPTPIREKEVTLCMKCQEPFNSITKRRHHCKACGHVVCGKCSEFRARLLYDNNRANRVCIDCYTTLVGVPPSPASLSNTSVAAENSVLCSFLHHMEKGSGRGWQKAWFVIPDNEPLVLYIYGAPQVRRSDGAASTNPHVYT
;
A
#
# COMPACT_ATOMS: atom_id res chain seq x y z
N MET A 1 -7.02 -30.48 25.71
CA MET A 1 -7.90 -30.93 26.81
C MET A 1 -7.10 -31.46 28.00
N GLU A 2 -6.06 -32.27 27.77
CA GLU A 2 -5.25 -32.85 28.85
C GLU A 2 -4.67 -31.80 29.80
N GLU A 3 -4.03 -30.73 29.31
CA GLU A 3 -3.45 -29.72 30.21
C GLU A 3 -4.46 -28.87 30.98
N ALA A 4 -5.67 -28.70 30.44
CA ALA A 4 -6.75 -28.04 31.17
C ALA A 4 -7.27 -28.93 32.33
N ARG A 5 -7.28 -30.26 32.15
CA ARG A 5 -7.78 -31.23 33.14
C ARG A 5 -6.73 -31.62 34.18
N ALA A 6 -5.51 -31.88 33.75
CA ALA A 6 -4.46 -32.46 34.60
C ALA A 6 -3.64 -31.41 35.35
N ARG A 7 -3.42 -30.24 34.73
CA ARG A 7 -2.51 -29.21 35.28
C ARG A 7 -3.20 -27.90 35.60
N SER A 8 -4.52 -27.81 35.44
CA SER A 8 -5.35 -26.63 35.72
C SER A 8 -4.78 -25.32 35.17
N SER A 9 -4.06 -25.38 34.05
CA SER A 9 -3.34 -24.23 33.47
C SER A 9 -4.29 -23.16 32.93
N PHE A 10 -5.50 -23.57 32.56
CA PHE A 10 -6.64 -22.75 32.17
C PHE A 10 -7.92 -23.61 32.29
N PRO A 11 -9.09 -22.98 32.50
CA PRO A 11 -10.35 -23.71 32.67
C PRO A 11 -10.73 -24.56 31.45
N CYS A 12 -11.36 -25.72 31.67
CA CYS A 12 -11.82 -26.60 30.60
C CYS A 12 -12.86 -25.91 29.69
N GLU A 13 -13.65 -25.02 30.27
CA GLU A 13 -14.67 -24.20 29.59
C GLU A 13 -14.05 -23.32 28.51
N VAL A 14 -12.79 -22.91 28.68
CA VAL A 14 -12.06 -22.14 27.66
C VAL A 14 -11.80 -23.01 26.44
N VAL A 15 -11.31 -24.24 26.65
CA VAL A 15 -11.04 -25.17 25.55
C VAL A 15 -12.33 -25.53 24.83
N MET A 16 -13.40 -25.84 25.57
CA MET A 16 -14.71 -26.10 24.99
C MET A 16 -15.26 -24.88 24.25
N GLY A 17 -15.04 -23.68 24.77
CA GLY A 17 -15.44 -22.43 24.14
C GLY A 17 -14.66 -22.11 22.87
N ILE A 18 -13.38 -22.49 22.78
CA ILE A 18 -12.55 -22.30 21.58
C ILE A 18 -12.95 -23.31 20.48
N PHE A 19 -13.06 -24.59 20.84
CA PHE A 19 -13.19 -25.66 19.85
C PHE A 19 -14.63 -26.05 19.53
N SER A 20 -15.62 -25.63 20.34
CA SER A 20 -17.05 -25.86 20.10
C SER A 20 -17.33 -27.33 19.73
N ASN A 21 -18.08 -27.57 18.66
CA ASN A 21 -18.45 -28.89 18.15
C ASN A 21 -17.46 -29.44 17.09
N ILE A 22 -16.19 -29.00 17.06
CA ILE A 22 -15.21 -29.48 16.06
C ILE A 22 -15.03 -31.01 16.09
N CYS A 23 -15.12 -31.63 17.27
CA CYS A 23 -15.02 -33.08 17.41
C CYS A 23 -16.15 -33.80 16.66
N SER A 24 -17.36 -33.25 16.69
CA SER A 24 -18.51 -33.79 15.94
C SER A 24 -18.29 -33.64 14.44
N ILE A 25 -17.75 -32.50 14.00
CA ILE A 25 -17.39 -32.26 12.60
C ILE A 25 -16.33 -33.27 12.14
N TYR A 26 -15.26 -33.43 12.90
CA TYR A 26 -14.20 -34.39 12.62
C TYR A 26 -14.74 -35.81 12.53
N CYS A 27 -15.53 -36.24 13.51
CA CYS A 27 -16.15 -37.56 13.56
C CYS A 27 -17.00 -37.85 12.31
N PHE A 28 -17.83 -36.90 11.89
CA PHE A 28 -18.63 -37.00 10.67
C PHE A 28 -17.74 -37.22 9.42
N HIS A 29 -16.68 -36.41 9.25
CA HIS A 29 -15.81 -36.54 8.08
C HIS A 29 -15.01 -37.84 8.10
N GLN A 30 -14.42 -38.18 9.24
CA GLN A 30 -13.53 -39.32 9.39
C GLN A 30 -14.28 -40.66 9.32
N GLN A 31 -15.48 -40.75 9.90
CA GLN A 31 -16.20 -42.01 10.04
C GLN A 31 -17.24 -42.26 8.96
N PHE A 32 -17.74 -41.20 8.29
CA PHE A 32 -18.85 -41.34 7.34
C PHE A 32 -18.49 -40.82 5.95
N LEU A 33 -18.07 -39.56 5.81
CA LEU A 33 -17.89 -38.98 4.48
C LEU A 33 -16.65 -39.53 3.77
N LEU A 34 -15.49 -39.52 4.42
CA LEU A 34 -14.24 -39.98 3.82
C LEU A 34 -14.31 -41.47 3.43
N PRO A 35 -14.72 -42.41 4.32
CA PRO A 35 -14.80 -43.82 3.94
C PRO A 35 -15.81 -44.10 2.81
N ALA A 36 -16.92 -43.37 2.77
CA ALA A 36 -17.90 -43.52 1.70
C ALA A 36 -17.34 -43.06 0.34
N LEU A 37 -16.58 -41.95 0.32
CA LEU A 37 -15.93 -41.46 -0.88
C LEU A 37 -14.77 -42.36 -1.31
N GLU A 38 -13.92 -42.82 -0.39
CA GLU A 38 -12.82 -43.74 -0.68
C GLU A 38 -13.33 -45.04 -1.30
N LYS A 39 -14.34 -45.67 -0.69
CA LYS A 39 -14.98 -46.87 -1.25
C LYS A 39 -15.54 -46.61 -2.67
N ARG A 40 -16.16 -45.45 -2.89
CA ARG A 40 -16.66 -45.07 -4.22
C ARG A 40 -15.54 -44.92 -5.26
N MET A 41 -14.37 -44.43 -4.84
CA MET A 41 -13.22 -44.34 -5.75
C MET A 41 -12.63 -45.72 -6.07
N GLU A 42 -12.67 -46.67 -5.14
CA GLU A 42 -12.23 -48.06 -5.38
C GLU A 42 -13.15 -48.79 -6.39
N GLU A 43 -14.45 -48.53 -6.34
CA GLU A 43 -15.47 -49.18 -7.17
C GLU A 43 -16.00 -48.26 -8.29
N TRP A 44 -15.21 -47.29 -8.75
CA TRP A 44 -15.68 -46.22 -9.65
C TRP A 44 -16.29 -46.75 -10.95
N ASP A 45 -15.65 -47.74 -11.58
CA ASP A 45 -16.10 -48.28 -12.87
C ASP A 45 -17.48 -48.97 -12.79
N LEU A 46 -17.88 -49.43 -11.59
CA LEU A 46 -19.18 -50.06 -11.36
C LEU A 46 -20.28 -49.04 -11.05
N ASN A 47 -19.92 -47.90 -10.46
CA ASN A 47 -20.86 -46.90 -9.98
C ASN A 47 -20.25 -45.49 -10.04
N PRO A 48 -20.08 -44.89 -11.22
CA PRO A 48 -19.30 -43.65 -11.43
C PRO A 48 -20.09 -42.39 -11.06
N ARG A 49 -20.51 -42.32 -9.79
CA ARG A 49 -21.34 -41.23 -9.25
C ARG A 49 -20.82 -40.77 -7.91
N ILE A 50 -21.20 -39.60 -7.41
CA ILE A 50 -20.89 -39.12 -6.05
C ILE A 50 -22.05 -38.36 -5.40
N GLY A 51 -23.02 -37.93 -6.21
CA GLY A 51 -24.19 -37.18 -5.76
C GLY A 51 -25.01 -37.95 -4.74
N ASP A 52 -25.20 -39.27 -4.90
CA ASP A 52 -25.96 -40.09 -3.94
C ASP A 52 -25.35 -40.10 -2.52
N ILE A 53 -24.03 -40.15 -2.42
CA ILE A 53 -23.29 -40.06 -1.14
C ILE A 53 -23.50 -38.69 -0.53
N LEU A 54 -23.28 -37.64 -1.31
CA LEU A 54 -23.40 -36.26 -0.83
C LEU A 54 -24.84 -35.91 -0.47
N GLN A 55 -25.84 -36.42 -1.19
CA GLN A 55 -27.25 -36.19 -0.91
C GLN A 55 -27.64 -36.81 0.43
N LYS A 56 -27.16 -38.04 0.71
CA LYS A 56 -27.39 -38.73 1.98
C LYS A 56 -26.73 -38.02 3.16
N LEU A 57 -25.54 -37.46 2.95
CA LEU A 57 -24.70 -36.91 4.02
C LEU A 57 -24.83 -35.39 4.21
N ALA A 58 -25.28 -34.64 3.20
CA ALA A 58 -25.44 -33.19 3.25
C ALA A 58 -26.33 -32.69 4.41
N PRO A 59 -27.41 -33.38 4.82
CA PRO A 59 -28.23 -32.94 5.96
C PRO A 59 -27.43 -32.77 7.27
N PHE A 60 -26.37 -33.57 7.46
CA PHE A 60 -25.51 -33.49 8.65
C PHE A 60 -24.60 -32.26 8.65
N LEU A 61 -24.35 -31.64 7.49
CA LEU A 61 -23.54 -30.43 7.40
C LEU A 61 -24.17 -29.23 8.11
N LYS A 62 -25.45 -29.30 8.50
CA LYS A 62 -26.11 -28.28 9.35
C LYS A 62 -25.39 -28.06 10.69
N MET A 63 -24.64 -29.04 11.20
CA MET A 63 -23.83 -28.89 12.43
C MET A 63 -22.75 -27.79 12.30
N TYR A 64 -22.34 -27.45 11.07
CA TYR A 64 -21.40 -26.34 10.84
C TYR A 64 -21.98 -24.99 11.28
N GLY A 65 -23.31 -24.84 11.28
CA GLY A 65 -23.95 -23.61 11.76
C GLY A 65 -23.61 -23.31 13.22
N GLU A 66 -23.50 -24.34 14.07
CA GLU A 66 -23.09 -24.18 15.47
C GLU A 66 -21.61 -23.75 15.58
N TYR A 67 -20.71 -24.41 14.84
CA TYR A 67 -19.29 -24.06 14.81
C TYR A 67 -19.08 -22.61 14.39
N VAL A 68 -19.74 -22.23 13.30
CA VAL A 68 -19.66 -20.92 12.67
C VAL A 68 -20.26 -19.85 13.59
N LYS A 69 -21.38 -20.13 14.26
CA LYS A 69 -21.98 -19.21 15.25
C LYS A 69 -21.05 -18.95 16.44
N ASN A 70 -20.27 -19.95 16.86
CA ASN A 70 -19.33 -19.80 17.98
C ASN A 70 -17.98 -19.18 17.58
N PHE A 71 -17.67 -19.08 16.29
CA PHE A 71 -16.34 -18.72 15.78
C PHE A 71 -15.79 -17.40 16.34
N ASP A 72 -16.61 -16.35 16.40
CA ASP A 72 -16.19 -15.03 16.89
C ASP A 72 -15.78 -15.06 18.36
N ARG A 73 -16.61 -15.71 19.19
CA ARG A 73 -16.31 -15.93 20.60
C ARG A 73 -15.06 -16.78 20.78
N ALA A 74 -14.88 -17.82 19.96
CA ALA A 74 -13.70 -18.67 20.02
C ALA A 74 -12.41 -17.87 19.71
N MET A 75 -12.45 -17.02 18.69
CA MET A 75 -11.34 -16.14 18.32
C MET A 75 -10.96 -15.16 19.45
N GLU A 76 -11.96 -14.53 20.06
CA GLU A 76 -11.76 -13.65 21.22
C GLU A 76 -11.18 -14.39 22.43
N LEU A 77 -11.65 -15.62 22.70
CA LEU A 77 -11.10 -16.46 23.76
C LEU A 77 -9.63 -16.79 23.51
N VAL A 78 -9.26 -17.19 22.29
CA VAL A 78 -7.85 -17.44 21.94
C VAL A 78 -7.02 -16.17 22.19
N ASN A 79 -7.44 -15.03 21.68
CA ASN A 79 -6.69 -13.77 21.82
C ASN A 79 -6.55 -13.37 23.30
N THR A 80 -7.63 -13.46 24.07
CA THR A 80 -7.65 -13.14 25.50
C THR A 80 -6.70 -14.04 26.27
N TRP A 81 -6.73 -15.36 26.03
CA TRP A 81 -5.91 -16.32 26.78
C TRP A 81 -4.45 -16.35 26.34
N MET A 82 -4.16 -16.01 25.08
CA MET A 82 -2.79 -15.75 24.61
C MET A 82 -2.13 -14.56 25.33
N GLN A 83 -2.91 -13.57 25.77
CA GLN A 83 -2.41 -12.42 26.54
C GLN A 83 -2.40 -12.69 28.05
N ARG A 84 -3.46 -13.33 28.56
CA ARG A 84 -3.69 -13.54 29.99
C ARG A 84 -2.82 -14.64 30.61
N SER A 85 -2.47 -15.67 29.84
CA SER A 85 -1.74 -16.84 30.36
C SER A 85 -0.50 -17.13 29.52
N SER A 86 0.68 -16.95 30.12
CA SER A 86 1.96 -17.32 29.52
C SER A 86 2.05 -18.82 29.22
N GLN A 87 1.46 -19.66 30.08
CA GLN A 87 1.41 -21.10 29.88
C GLN A 87 0.54 -21.48 28.68
N PHE A 88 -0.65 -20.89 28.56
CA PHE A 88 -1.52 -21.10 27.39
C PHE A 88 -0.79 -20.68 26.11
N LYS A 89 -0.16 -19.50 26.12
CA LYS A 89 0.64 -18.99 25.01
C LYS A 89 1.78 -19.94 24.61
N ALA A 90 2.51 -20.46 25.58
CA ALA A 90 3.60 -21.39 25.34
C ALA A 90 3.11 -22.70 24.70
N ILE A 91 1.99 -23.25 25.19
CA ILE A 91 1.37 -24.46 24.62
C ILE A 91 0.97 -24.25 23.17
N ILE A 92 0.23 -23.18 22.86
CA ILE A 92 -0.19 -22.88 21.48
C ILE A 92 1.02 -22.69 20.57
N HIS A 93 2.03 -21.93 21.01
CA HIS A 93 3.22 -21.70 20.22
C HIS A 93 4.05 -22.97 19.98
N ASN A 94 4.08 -23.90 20.94
CA ASN A 94 4.75 -25.18 20.77
C ASN A 94 4.02 -26.06 19.75
N ILE A 95 2.70 -26.14 19.83
CA ILE A 95 1.88 -26.91 18.87
C ILE A 95 2.05 -26.33 17.45
N GLN A 96 2.00 -25.01 17.28
CA GLN A 96 2.13 -24.37 15.97
C GLN A 96 3.50 -24.58 15.29
N LYS A 97 4.52 -25.03 16.03
CA LYS A 97 5.84 -25.37 15.47
C LYS A 97 5.89 -26.78 14.89
N GLU A 98 4.91 -27.61 15.19
CA GLU A 98 4.84 -28.96 14.63
C GLU A 98 4.70 -28.88 13.12
N GLU A 99 5.36 -29.79 12.41
CA GLU A 99 5.40 -29.79 10.94
C GLU A 99 3.99 -29.85 10.34
N MET A 100 3.09 -30.60 10.97
CA MET A 100 1.68 -30.73 10.57
C MET A 100 0.91 -29.41 10.58
N CYS A 101 1.33 -28.40 11.35
CA CYS A 101 0.72 -27.08 11.36
C CYS A 101 1.18 -26.20 10.19
N GLY A 102 2.21 -26.60 9.42
CA GLY A 102 2.63 -25.88 8.22
C GLY A 102 3.05 -24.42 8.47
N ASN A 103 3.54 -24.09 9.66
CA ASN A 103 3.82 -22.72 10.13
C ASN A 103 2.59 -21.78 10.20
N LEU A 104 1.39 -22.33 10.30
CA LEU A 104 0.14 -21.58 10.43
C LEU A 104 -0.26 -21.43 11.89
N THR A 105 -1.03 -20.38 12.18
CA THR A 105 -1.54 -20.12 13.53
C THR A 105 -2.75 -20.99 13.84
N LEU A 106 -3.05 -21.22 15.12
CA LEU A 106 -4.29 -21.90 15.52
C LEU A 106 -5.51 -21.24 14.90
N GLN A 107 -5.54 -19.91 14.90
CA GLN A 107 -6.66 -19.13 14.35
C GLN A 107 -6.81 -19.34 12.84
N HIS A 108 -5.72 -19.59 12.13
CA HIS A 108 -5.77 -19.99 10.73
C HIS A 108 -6.43 -21.36 10.56
N HIS A 109 -6.02 -22.38 11.32
CA HIS A 109 -6.62 -23.71 11.24
C HIS A 109 -8.10 -23.74 11.65
N MET A 110 -8.50 -22.90 12.62
CA MET A 110 -9.91 -22.74 12.99
C MET A 110 -10.78 -22.25 11.82
N LEU A 111 -10.22 -21.64 10.78
CA LEU A 111 -10.95 -21.24 9.58
C LEU A 111 -11.18 -22.38 8.60
N GLU A 112 -10.43 -23.48 8.65
CA GLU A 112 -10.53 -24.56 7.65
C GLU A 112 -11.92 -25.23 7.62
N PRO A 113 -12.56 -25.58 8.77
CA PRO A 113 -13.91 -26.13 8.75
C PRO A 113 -14.90 -25.14 8.12
N VAL A 114 -14.73 -23.86 8.42
CA VAL A 114 -15.57 -22.78 7.91
C VAL A 114 -15.48 -22.69 6.37
N GLN A 115 -14.28 -22.83 5.80
CA GLN A 115 -14.07 -22.81 4.35
C GLN A 115 -14.58 -24.06 3.62
N ARG A 116 -14.82 -25.15 4.34
CA ARG A 116 -15.14 -26.44 3.74
C ARG A 116 -16.50 -26.44 3.04
N ILE A 117 -17.50 -25.78 3.62
CA ILE A 117 -18.87 -25.76 3.07
C ILE A 117 -18.94 -25.04 1.70
N PRO A 118 -18.42 -23.80 1.55
CA PRO A 118 -18.35 -23.16 0.24
C PRO A 118 -17.57 -23.98 -0.80
N ARG A 119 -16.54 -24.71 -0.37
CA ARG A 119 -15.75 -25.55 -1.26
C ARG A 119 -16.57 -26.72 -1.82
N TYR A 120 -17.42 -27.36 -1.01
CA TYR A 120 -18.33 -28.39 -1.52
C TYR A 120 -19.31 -27.85 -2.56
N GLU A 121 -19.86 -26.64 -2.31
CA GLU A 121 -20.75 -25.98 -3.26
C GLU A 121 -20.05 -25.71 -4.61
N LEU A 122 -18.82 -25.17 -4.59
CA LEU A 122 -18.04 -24.91 -5.79
C LEU A 122 -17.70 -26.18 -6.55
N LEU A 123 -17.26 -27.23 -5.85
CA LEU A 123 -16.91 -28.51 -6.45
C LEU A 123 -18.13 -29.18 -7.09
N LEU A 124 -19.30 -29.13 -6.45
CA LEU A 124 -20.53 -29.70 -7.00
C LEU A 124 -21.08 -28.92 -8.20
N LYS A 125 -20.99 -27.58 -8.18
CA LYS A 125 -21.34 -26.77 -9.37
C LYS A 125 -20.47 -27.13 -10.58
N ASP A 126 -19.17 -27.27 -10.35
CA ASP A 126 -18.20 -27.64 -11.38
C ASP A 126 -18.37 -29.10 -11.83
N TYR A 127 -18.78 -29.99 -10.92
CA TYR A 127 -19.18 -31.36 -11.24
C TYR A 127 -20.41 -31.41 -12.13
N LEU A 128 -21.50 -30.73 -11.74
CA LEU A 128 -22.74 -30.64 -12.51
C LEU A 128 -22.55 -30.03 -13.89
N HIS A 129 -21.67 -29.03 -14.02
CA HIS A 129 -21.37 -28.41 -15.30
C HIS A 129 -20.69 -29.38 -16.29
N ARG A 130 -19.96 -30.37 -15.78
CA ARG A 130 -19.25 -31.37 -16.60
C ARG A 130 -19.99 -32.70 -16.71
N LEU A 131 -21.05 -32.89 -15.94
CA LEU A 131 -21.84 -34.09 -15.94
C LEU A 131 -22.87 -34.02 -17.08
N PRO A 132 -23.02 -35.06 -17.92
CA PRO A 132 -24.11 -35.13 -18.89
C PRO A 132 -25.48 -35.00 -18.21
N GLU A 133 -26.40 -34.27 -18.83
CA GLU A 133 -27.75 -34.03 -18.25
C GLU A 133 -28.57 -35.32 -18.09
N ASP A 134 -28.28 -36.34 -18.88
CA ASP A 134 -28.88 -37.67 -18.86
C ASP A 134 -28.19 -38.64 -17.90
N ALA A 135 -27.08 -38.23 -17.26
CA ALA A 135 -26.39 -39.07 -16.29
C ALA A 135 -27.26 -39.32 -15.05
N ASP A 136 -27.24 -40.57 -14.56
CA ASP A 136 -28.00 -40.98 -13.37
C ASP A 136 -27.70 -40.10 -12.14
N ASP A 137 -26.45 -39.61 -12.01
CA ASP A 137 -26.02 -38.78 -10.87
C ASP A 137 -26.48 -37.33 -10.95
N PHE A 138 -26.99 -36.84 -12.08
CA PHE A 138 -27.30 -35.43 -12.26
C PHE A 138 -28.33 -34.94 -11.25
N LYS A 139 -29.40 -35.73 -11.04
CA LYS A 139 -30.45 -35.42 -10.07
C LYS A 139 -29.93 -35.43 -8.63
N ASP A 140 -29.09 -36.41 -8.29
CA ASP A 140 -28.56 -36.56 -6.94
C ASP A 140 -27.53 -35.47 -6.61
N ALA A 141 -26.66 -35.13 -7.56
CA ALA A 141 -25.70 -34.04 -7.45
C ALA A 141 -26.39 -32.67 -7.37
N GLN A 142 -27.43 -32.43 -8.18
CA GLN A 142 -28.23 -31.22 -8.12
C GLN A 142 -28.92 -31.09 -6.76
N LYS A 143 -29.51 -32.19 -6.25
CA LYS A 143 -30.15 -32.18 -4.94
C LYS A 143 -29.15 -31.97 -3.80
N SER A 144 -27.96 -32.55 -3.91
CA SER A 144 -26.86 -32.34 -2.97
C SER A 144 -26.47 -30.87 -2.89
N LEU A 145 -26.36 -30.20 -4.05
CA LEU A 145 -26.03 -28.78 -4.12
C LEU A 145 -27.07 -27.92 -3.39
N GLU A 146 -28.37 -28.18 -3.58
CA GLU A 146 -29.44 -27.50 -2.85
C GLU A 146 -29.31 -27.70 -1.33
N LEU A 147 -29.10 -28.94 -0.87
CA LEU A 147 -29.00 -29.25 0.55
C LEU A 147 -27.80 -28.55 1.21
N ILE A 148 -26.67 -28.47 0.50
CA ILE A 148 -25.46 -27.78 0.96
C ILE A 148 -25.66 -26.27 0.98
N ALA A 149 -26.29 -25.70 -0.04
CA ALA A 149 -26.64 -24.28 -0.08
C ALA A 149 -27.56 -23.90 1.09
N THR A 150 -28.58 -24.70 1.39
CA THR A 150 -29.47 -24.47 2.54
C THR A 150 -28.74 -24.59 3.88
N ALA A 151 -27.82 -25.54 4.01
CA ALA A 151 -26.98 -25.67 5.22
C ALA A 151 -26.06 -24.44 5.40
N ALA A 152 -25.61 -23.84 4.30
CA ALA A 152 -24.89 -22.57 4.33
C ALA A 152 -25.82 -21.42 4.76
N GLU A 153 -26.99 -21.26 4.13
CA GLU A 153 -27.93 -20.13 4.35
C GLU A 153 -28.40 -19.95 5.79
N HIS A 154 -28.55 -21.02 6.57
CA HIS A 154 -28.84 -20.93 8.02
C HIS A 154 -27.75 -20.20 8.83
N SER A 155 -26.63 -19.82 8.20
CA SER A 155 -25.48 -19.11 8.78
C SER A 155 -25.21 -17.73 8.14
N ASN A 156 -26.18 -17.13 7.44
CA ASN A 156 -26.03 -15.99 6.51
C ASN A 156 -25.19 -14.76 6.97
N ALA A 157 -25.18 -14.40 8.25
CA ALA A 157 -24.30 -13.31 8.74
C ALA A 157 -22.82 -13.74 8.78
N ALA A 158 -22.59 -14.99 9.14
CA ALA A 158 -21.27 -15.58 9.14
C ALA A 158 -20.80 -15.90 7.72
N ILE A 159 -21.65 -16.33 6.78
CA ILE A 159 -21.26 -16.48 5.35
C ILE A 159 -20.67 -15.19 4.78
N ARG A 160 -21.26 -14.02 5.08
CA ARG A 160 -20.69 -12.74 4.64
C ARG A 160 -19.34 -12.43 5.28
N LYS A 161 -19.16 -12.80 6.55
CA LYS A 161 -17.86 -12.72 7.25
C LYS A 161 -16.84 -13.70 6.66
N MET A 162 -17.30 -14.87 6.25
CA MET A 162 -16.51 -15.92 5.62
C MET A 162 -16.05 -15.53 4.22
N GLU A 163 -16.90 -14.88 3.42
CA GLU A 163 -16.52 -14.38 2.10
C GLU A 163 -15.46 -13.28 2.21
N ARG A 164 -15.56 -12.41 3.21
CA ARG A 164 -14.49 -11.44 3.53
C ARG A 164 -13.19 -12.14 3.93
N MET A 165 -13.27 -13.12 4.84
CA MET A 165 -12.10 -13.87 5.30
C MET A 165 -11.45 -14.69 4.16
N ARG A 166 -12.25 -15.30 3.28
CA ARG A 166 -11.78 -16.01 2.08
C ARG A 166 -10.99 -15.08 1.16
N LYS A 167 -11.44 -13.84 0.97
CA LYS A 167 -10.71 -12.82 0.20
C LYS A 167 -9.38 -12.46 0.87
N LEU A 168 -9.35 -12.30 2.20
CA LEU A 168 -8.11 -12.04 2.95
C LEU A 168 -7.11 -13.20 2.82
N LEU A 169 -7.58 -14.44 2.88
CA LEU A 169 -6.73 -15.63 2.76
C LEU A 169 -6.15 -15.82 1.36
N LYS A 170 -6.95 -15.58 0.31
CA LYS A 170 -6.44 -15.56 -1.05
C LYS A 170 -5.29 -14.56 -1.17
N VAL A 171 -5.44 -13.38 -0.57
CA VAL A 171 -4.36 -12.40 -0.51
C VAL A 171 -3.17 -12.92 0.30
N TYR A 172 -3.40 -13.58 1.43
CA TYR A 172 -2.34 -14.12 2.30
C TYR A 172 -1.48 -15.14 1.55
N GLU A 173 -2.11 -16.05 0.80
CA GLU A 173 -1.43 -17.00 -0.10
C GLU A 173 -0.67 -16.30 -1.22
N LEU A 174 -1.28 -15.29 -1.88
CA LEU A 174 -0.63 -14.49 -2.92
C LEU A 174 0.66 -13.83 -2.41
N LEU A 175 0.69 -13.44 -1.13
CA LEU A 175 1.82 -12.83 -0.44
C LEU A 175 2.79 -13.86 0.17
N GLY A 176 2.50 -15.15 0.08
CA GLY A 176 3.38 -16.23 0.56
C GLY A 176 3.34 -16.46 2.07
N GLY A 177 2.31 -15.99 2.76
CA GLY A 177 2.10 -16.24 4.19
C GLY A 177 3.02 -15.48 5.15
N GLU A 178 3.79 -14.50 4.66
CA GLU A 178 4.70 -13.70 5.50
C GLU A 178 4.01 -12.48 6.14
N GLU A 179 2.84 -12.07 5.65
CA GLU A 179 2.15 -10.86 6.08
C GLU A 179 0.97 -11.16 7.01
N ASP A 180 0.96 -10.53 8.20
CA ASP A 180 -0.13 -10.66 9.16
C ASP A 180 -1.36 -9.82 8.74
N ILE A 181 -2.07 -10.33 7.73
CA ILE A 181 -3.29 -9.72 7.20
C ILE A 181 -4.57 -10.48 7.58
N VAL A 182 -4.43 -11.65 8.23
CA VAL A 182 -5.56 -12.49 8.65
C VAL A 182 -5.99 -12.07 10.06
N ASN A 183 -6.66 -10.92 10.15
CA ASN A 183 -7.21 -10.37 11.40
C ASN A 183 -8.71 -10.09 11.20
N PRO A 184 -9.58 -10.40 12.20
CA PRO A 184 -10.99 -10.03 12.17
C PRO A 184 -11.31 -8.56 11.85
N THR A 185 -10.39 -7.63 12.12
CA THR A 185 -10.55 -6.19 11.85
C THR A 185 -10.07 -5.75 10.45
N ASN A 186 -9.33 -6.60 9.74
CA ASN A 186 -8.84 -6.27 8.40
C ASN A 186 -9.95 -6.48 7.38
N GLU A 187 -10.22 -5.46 6.57
CA GLU A 187 -11.17 -5.56 5.48
C GLU A 187 -10.49 -5.26 4.16
N LEU A 188 -10.46 -6.24 3.25
CA LEU A 188 -9.99 -6.02 1.89
C LEU A 188 -11.00 -5.18 1.13
N ILE A 189 -10.63 -3.94 0.82
CA ILE A 189 -11.44 -3.02 0.02
C ILE A 189 -11.26 -3.34 -1.46
N LYS A 190 -10.01 -3.48 -1.92
CA LYS A 190 -9.71 -3.65 -3.35
C LYS A 190 -8.33 -4.23 -3.61
N GLU A 191 -8.20 -4.98 -4.70
CA GLU A 191 -6.91 -5.43 -5.23
C GLU A 191 -6.83 -5.27 -6.75
N GLY A 192 -5.61 -5.20 -7.30
CA GLY A 192 -5.41 -5.25 -8.75
C GLY A 192 -4.04 -4.81 -9.25
N HIS A 193 -3.84 -5.03 -10.55
CA HIS A 193 -2.62 -4.64 -11.27
C HIS A 193 -2.56 -3.13 -11.53
N ILE A 194 -1.36 -2.58 -11.42
CA ILE A 194 -1.06 -1.19 -11.71
C ILE A 194 0.34 -1.04 -12.31
N LEU A 195 0.56 0.02 -13.08
CA LEU A 195 1.89 0.36 -13.57
C LEU A 195 2.52 1.40 -12.67
N LYS A 196 3.74 1.16 -12.20
CA LYS A 196 4.57 2.20 -11.60
C LYS A 196 5.45 2.84 -12.65
N LEU A 197 5.39 4.15 -12.79
CA LEU A 197 6.34 4.92 -13.58
C LEU A 197 7.63 5.11 -12.80
N SER A 198 8.77 4.72 -13.40
CA SER A 198 10.07 4.89 -12.77
C SER A 198 10.58 6.31 -12.95
N ALA A 199 10.74 7.05 -11.86
CA ALA A 199 11.33 8.40 -11.86
C ALA A 199 12.79 8.45 -12.38
N LYS A 200 13.50 7.31 -12.42
CA LYS A 200 14.90 7.23 -12.85
C LYS A 200 15.08 7.09 -14.35
N ASN A 201 14.17 6.40 -15.04
CA ASN A 201 14.35 6.04 -16.45
C ASN A 201 13.07 6.10 -17.29
N GLY A 202 11.92 6.50 -16.73
CA GLY A 202 10.66 6.61 -17.46
C GLY A 202 9.99 5.29 -17.81
N THR A 203 10.57 4.14 -17.45
CA THR A 203 9.99 2.83 -17.77
C THR A 203 8.85 2.49 -16.81
N SER A 204 7.75 1.94 -17.35
CA SER A 204 6.66 1.38 -16.55
C SER A 204 7.03 0.00 -15.99
N GLN A 205 6.66 -0.25 -14.73
CA GLN A 205 6.89 -1.53 -14.06
C GLN A 205 5.56 -2.10 -13.58
N ASP A 206 5.29 -3.38 -13.86
CA ASP A 206 4.09 -4.06 -13.37
C ASP A 206 4.12 -4.28 -11.86
N ARG A 207 3.03 -3.90 -11.20
CA ARG A 207 2.87 -3.91 -9.74
C ARG A 207 1.48 -4.38 -9.40
N TYR A 208 1.32 -4.82 -8.16
CA TYR A 208 0.04 -5.22 -7.61
C TYR A 208 -0.24 -4.41 -6.36
N LEU A 209 -1.44 -3.83 -6.27
CA LEU A 209 -1.89 -3.10 -5.10
C LEU A 209 -2.93 -3.91 -4.36
N ILE A 210 -2.90 -3.79 -3.03
CA ILE A 210 -3.88 -4.40 -2.15
C ILE A 210 -4.25 -3.35 -1.10
N LEU A 211 -5.48 -2.86 -1.18
CA LEU A 211 -6.03 -1.83 -0.30
C LEU A 211 -6.89 -2.49 0.77
N PHE A 212 -6.48 -2.32 2.01
CA PHE A 212 -7.26 -2.63 3.20
C PHE A 212 -7.87 -1.34 3.78
N ASN A 213 -8.74 -1.48 4.77
CA ASN A 213 -9.32 -0.38 5.53
C ASN A 213 -8.29 0.48 6.30
N ASP A 214 -7.17 -0.11 6.72
CA ASP A 214 -6.15 0.58 7.52
C ASP A 214 -4.88 0.95 6.71
N ARG A 215 -4.58 0.22 5.62
CA ARG A 215 -3.34 0.37 4.84
C ARG A 215 -3.45 -0.05 3.38
N LEU A 216 -2.57 0.51 2.57
CA LEU A 216 -2.29 0.11 1.21
C LEU A 216 -0.96 -0.64 1.13
N LEU A 217 -0.99 -1.87 0.61
CA LEU A 217 0.19 -2.65 0.29
C LEU A 217 0.57 -2.45 -1.18
N TYR A 218 1.85 -2.09 -1.40
CA TYR A 218 2.45 -1.99 -2.72
C TYR A 218 3.38 -3.17 -2.94
N CYS A 219 3.01 -4.05 -3.87
CA CYS A 219 3.65 -5.34 -4.09
C CYS A 219 4.39 -5.42 -5.43
N VAL A 220 5.44 -6.24 -5.45
CA VAL A 220 6.24 -6.56 -6.65
C VAL A 220 6.06 -8.03 -7.02
N PRO A 221 5.92 -8.38 -8.32
CA PRO A 221 5.86 -9.78 -8.74
C PRO A 221 7.11 -10.56 -8.32
N LYS A 222 6.92 -11.84 -7.98
CA LYS A 222 7.99 -12.80 -7.67
C LYS A 222 7.94 -13.95 -8.67
N LEU A 223 9.10 -14.34 -9.21
CA LEU A 223 9.26 -15.45 -10.16
C LEU A 223 9.40 -16.80 -9.41
N ARG A 224 8.47 -17.14 -8.52
CA ARG A 224 8.42 -18.48 -7.91
C ARG A 224 7.33 -19.31 -8.58
N LEU A 225 7.63 -20.58 -8.85
CA LEU A 225 6.74 -21.53 -9.53
C LEU A 225 5.55 -21.98 -8.66
N ILE A 226 5.65 -21.88 -7.32
CA ILE A 226 4.62 -22.34 -6.37
C ILE A 226 4.54 -21.38 -5.16
N GLY A 227 3.32 -21.08 -4.68
CA GLY A 227 3.05 -20.35 -3.44
C GLY A 227 2.99 -18.82 -3.61
N GLN A 228 4.11 -18.13 -3.42
CA GLN A 228 4.16 -16.66 -3.38
C GLN A 228 4.21 -16.04 -4.78
N LYS A 229 3.18 -15.30 -5.17
CA LYS A 229 3.15 -14.56 -6.45
C LYS A 229 3.68 -13.14 -6.33
N PHE A 230 3.54 -12.52 -5.15
CA PHE A 230 3.93 -11.14 -4.91
C PHE A 230 4.68 -10.98 -3.59
N GLY A 231 5.62 -10.04 -3.54
CA GLY A 231 6.28 -9.61 -2.31
C GLY A 231 5.95 -8.15 -1.97
N VAL A 232 5.69 -7.84 -0.70
CA VAL A 232 5.39 -6.48 -0.25
C VAL A 232 6.66 -5.63 -0.26
N ARG A 233 6.63 -4.48 -0.94
CA ARG A 233 7.77 -3.56 -1.07
C ARG A 233 7.59 -2.26 -0.28
N ALA A 234 6.35 -1.84 -0.09
CA ALA A 234 5.99 -0.70 0.73
C ALA A 234 4.61 -0.89 1.35
N ARG A 235 4.43 -0.30 2.53
CA ARG A 235 3.15 -0.17 3.23
C ARG A 235 2.88 1.33 3.41
N ILE A 236 1.66 1.75 3.14
CA ILE A 236 1.20 3.13 3.32
C ILE A 236 -0.04 3.06 4.19
N ASP A 237 0.02 3.60 5.40
CA ASP A 237 -1.17 3.71 6.26
C ASP A 237 -2.18 4.66 5.62
N VAL A 238 -3.46 4.29 5.67
CA VAL A 238 -4.55 5.12 5.16
C VAL A 238 -4.68 6.42 5.97
N ASP A 239 -4.32 6.38 7.26
CA ASP A 239 -4.25 7.57 8.10
C ASP A 239 -3.16 8.54 7.62
N GLY A 240 -3.59 9.67 7.04
CA GLY A 240 -2.71 10.67 6.41
C GLY A 240 -2.28 10.30 4.98
N MET A 241 -2.96 9.35 4.34
CA MET A 241 -2.80 9.08 2.91
C MET A 241 -3.52 10.14 2.08
N GLU A 242 -2.80 10.80 1.19
CA GLU A 242 -3.32 11.77 0.24
C GLU A 242 -3.19 11.22 -1.18
N THR A 243 -4.15 11.59 -2.04
CA THR A 243 -4.09 11.28 -3.47
C THR A 243 -4.22 12.55 -4.29
N SER A 244 -3.43 12.66 -5.36
CA SER A 244 -3.51 13.79 -6.28
C SER A 244 -3.41 13.34 -7.74
N SER A 245 -4.22 13.93 -8.60
CA SER A 245 -4.19 13.71 -10.04
C SER A 245 -3.01 14.44 -10.65
N MET A 246 -2.26 13.76 -11.52
CA MET A 246 -1.12 14.36 -12.23
C MET A 246 -1.53 14.80 -13.63
N ASN A 247 -0.75 15.71 -14.24
CA ASN A 247 -0.95 16.19 -15.62
C ASN A 247 -0.69 15.11 -16.70
N VAL A 248 -0.45 13.86 -16.29
CA VAL A 248 -0.27 12.70 -17.17
C VAL A 248 -1.55 11.86 -17.12
N PRO A 249 -2.15 11.49 -18.27
CA PRO A 249 -3.39 10.73 -18.29
C PRO A 249 -3.31 9.44 -17.47
N ARG A 250 -4.33 9.23 -16.62
CA ARG A 250 -4.50 8.02 -15.78
C ARG A 250 -3.38 7.82 -14.75
N THR A 251 -2.62 8.87 -14.47
CA THR A 251 -1.56 8.86 -13.45
C THR A 251 -2.04 9.61 -12.21
N PHE A 252 -1.82 8.99 -11.06
CA PHE A 252 -2.12 9.58 -9.76
C PHE A 252 -0.97 9.32 -8.80
N LEU A 253 -0.79 10.23 -7.85
CA LEU A 253 0.17 10.11 -6.78
C LEU A 253 -0.56 9.61 -5.53
N VAL A 254 0.02 8.63 -4.84
CA VAL A 254 -0.40 8.19 -3.51
C VAL A 254 0.71 8.55 -2.52
N SER A 255 0.41 9.44 -1.58
CA SER A 255 1.37 9.97 -0.61
C SER A 255 0.95 9.67 0.82
N GLY A 256 1.71 8.83 1.51
CA GLY A 256 1.60 8.65 2.95
C GLY A 256 2.63 9.45 3.73
N LYS A 257 2.61 9.33 5.06
CA LYS A 257 3.55 10.02 5.98
C LYS A 257 5.02 9.71 5.68
N GLN A 258 5.33 8.46 5.32
CA GLN A 258 6.71 7.99 5.14
C GLN A 258 7.13 7.81 3.66
N ARG A 259 6.19 7.67 2.72
CA ARG A 259 6.48 7.33 1.32
C ARG A 259 5.42 7.87 0.36
N SER A 260 5.86 8.25 -0.84
CA SER A 260 5.01 8.62 -1.98
C SER A 260 5.25 7.70 -3.17
N LEU A 261 4.18 7.33 -3.88
CA LEU A 261 4.19 6.43 -5.04
C LEU A 261 3.41 7.05 -6.20
N GLU A 262 4.06 7.24 -7.34
CA GLU A 262 3.42 7.65 -8.60
C GLU A 262 2.99 6.41 -9.38
N LEU A 263 1.69 6.34 -9.69
CA LEU A 263 1.03 5.14 -10.19
C LEU A 263 0.16 5.47 -11.41
N GLN A 264 0.12 4.57 -12.37
CA GLN A 264 -0.65 4.71 -13.61
C GLN A 264 -1.62 3.55 -13.77
N ALA A 265 -2.90 3.85 -13.97
CA ALA A 265 -3.94 2.85 -14.18
C ALA A 265 -3.86 2.22 -15.59
N ILE A 266 -4.07 0.89 -15.66
CA ILE A 266 -4.03 0.11 -16.91
C ILE A 266 -5.41 0.12 -17.59
N GLN A 267 -5.45 0.20 -18.92
CA GLN A 267 -6.69 0.31 -19.72
C GLN A 267 -7.65 -0.88 -19.57
N THR A 268 -7.14 -2.10 -19.33
CA THR A 268 -7.96 -3.30 -19.02
C THR A 268 -8.60 -3.25 -17.63
N THR A 269 -7.99 -2.56 -16.67
CA THR A 269 -8.56 -2.32 -15.34
C THR A 269 -9.73 -1.35 -15.42
N ILE A 270 -9.70 -0.39 -16.36
CA ILE A 270 -10.74 0.63 -16.57
C ILE A 270 -12.04 0.01 -17.10
N GLN A 271 -11.97 -0.90 -18.08
CA GLN A 271 -13.16 -1.60 -18.62
C GLN A 271 -13.89 -2.47 -17.59
N ARG A 272 -13.18 -3.03 -16.59
CA ARG A 272 -13.81 -3.76 -15.47
C ARG A 272 -14.39 -2.84 -14.38
N HIS A 273 -14.09 -1.53 -14.41
CA HIS A 273 -14.36 -0.60 -13.31
C HIS A 273 -15.42 0.47 -13.60
N GLU A 274 -15.94 0.56 -14.82
CA GLU A 274 -17.10 1.44 -15.09
C GLU A 274 -18.34 1.04 -14.26
N GLN A 275 -18.40 -0.19 -13.73
CA GLN A 275 -19.40 -0.63 -12.75
C GLN A 275 -19.09 -0.23 -11.28
N THR A 276 -17.93 0.34 -10.97
CA THR A 276 -17.46 0.60 -9.58
C THR A 276 -17.01 2.05 -9.36
N LEU A 277 -17.44 2.98 -10.22
CA LEU A 277 -17.17 4.41 -10.06
C LEU A 277 -18.00 5.07 -8.93
N GLU A 278 -19.02 4.38 -8.43
CA GLU A 278 -19.89 4.86 -7.35
C GLU A 278 -19.18 4.85 -5.99
N THR A 279 -18.28 3.88 -5.76
CA THR A 279 -17.66 3.65 -4.45
C THR A 279 -16.61 4.71 -4.08
N PHE A 280 -15.96 5.34 -5.06
CA PHE A 280 -14.99 6.41 -4.81
C PHE A 280 -15.62 7.81 -4.67
N ARG A 281 -16.81 8.03 -5.24
CA ARG A 281 -17.55 9.29 -5.07
C ARG A 281 -18.12 9.46 -3.65
N MET A 282 -18.44 8.34 -2.98
CA MET A 282 -18.98 8.32 -1.62
C MET A 282 -18.00 8.76 -0.52
N LEU A 283 -16.69 8.83 -0.81
CA LEU A 283 -15.67 9.26 0.15
C LEU A 283 -15.30 10.75 0.05
N ASN A 284 -15.81 11.48 -0.95
CA ASN A 284 -15.39 12.87 -1.25
C ASN A 284 -16.50 13.93 -1.16
N CYS A 285 -17.70 13.61 -0.65
CA CYS A 285 -18.74 14.61 -0.39
C CYS A 285 -18.76 15.05 1.08
N SER A 286 -17.66 15.61 1.53
CA SER A 286 -17.61 16.65 2.55
C SER A 286 -16.24 17.32 2.49
N PHE A 287 -16.23 18.64 2.65
CA PHE A 287 -15.10 19.57 2.50
C PHE A 287 -14.97 20.26 1.13
N ARG A 288 -15.59 21.44 1.18
CA ARG A 288 -15.64 22.62 0.33
C ARG A 288 -14.43 22.96 -0.54
N GLU A 289 -14.78 23.63 -1.63
CA GLU A 289 -14.03 24.61 -2.40
C GLU A 289 -13.18 25.53 -1.51
N GLU A 290 -11.89 25.73 -1.86
CA GLU A 290 -11.25 27.05 -1.98
C GLU A 290 -9.80 26.95 -2.51
N ASP A 291 -9.59 27.70 -3.59
CA ASP A 291 -8.40 28.43 -4.05
C ASP A 291 -7.11 27.80 -4.58
N PHE A 292 -6.78 28.31 -5.77
CA PHE A 292 -5.65 28.05 -6.65
C PHE A 292 -4.32 28.52 -6.04
N THR A 293 -3.40 27.59 -5.80
CA THR A 293 -1.96 27.88 -5.79
C THR A 293 -1.16 26.80 -6.54
N PRO A 294 -0.08 27.15 -7.25
CA PRO A 294 0.67 26.19 -8.06
C PRO A 294 1.42 25.18 -7.17
N PRO A 295 1.44 23.88 -7.55
CA PRO A 295 2.15 22.87 -6.79
C PRO A 295 3.63 22.96 -7.15
N ASN A 296 4.53 23.25 -6.21
CA ASN A 296 5.94 22.78 -6.19
C ASN A 296 6.81 23.44 -5.09
N SER A 297 6.35 23.38 -3.85
CA SER A 297 7.22 23.49 -2.67
C SER A 297 6.50 22.88 -1.49
N PRO A 298 7.10 21.97 -0.70
CA PRO A 298 6.54 21.70 0.63
C PRO A 298 6.48 23.04 1.37
N ASN A 299 5.35 23.29 2.04
CA ASN A 299 5.21 24.44 2.94
C ASN A 299 6.36 24.36 3.96
N CYS A 300 7.02 25.49 4.27
CA CYS A 300 8.25 25.52 5.09
C CYS A 300 8.09 24.79 6.45
N THR A 301 6.85 24.71 6.94
CA THR A 301 6.43 24.06 8.19
C THR A 301 6.52 22.52 8.21
N GLU A 302 6.51 21.86 7.05
CA GLU A 302 6.51 20.39 6.90
C GLU A 302 7.87 19.80 6.49
N LEU A 303 8.88 20.67 6.30
CA LEU A 303 10.21 20.25 5.87
C LEU A 303 10.83 19.28 6.87
N GLY A 304 11.25 18.10 6.41
CA GLY A 304 11.84 17.06 7.25
C GLY A 304 10.86 16.28 8.14
N LYS A 305 9.59 16.70 8.23
CA LYS A 305 8.51 15.96 8.91
C LYS A 305 7.78 15.00 7.99
N ARG A 306 7.83 15.23 6.67
CA ARG A 306 7.27 14.37 5.62
C ARG A 306 8.26 14.17 4.47
N ALA A 307 8.18 13.02 3.79
CA ALA A 307 9.00 12.75 2.61
C ALA A 307 8.54 13.59 1.40
N PRO A 308 9.46 14.25 0.66
CA PRO A 308 9.10 15.09 -0.48
C PRO A 308 8.79 14.27 -1.74
N THR A 309 8.02 14.86 -2.66
CA THR A 309 7.79 14.30 -4.01
C THR A 309 9.11 14.34 -4.80
N PRO A 310 9.64 13.19 -5.27
CA PRO A 310 10.91 13.17 -6.01
C PRO A 310 10.76 13.77 -7.41
N ILE A 311 11.60 14.75 -7.76
CA ILE A 311 11.67 15.29 -9.12
C ILE A 311 12.49 14.33 -10.02
N ARG A 312 12.01 14.10 -11.26
CA ARG A 312 12.65 13.22 -12.25
C ARG A 312 14.05 13.72 -12.62
N GLU A 313 15.10 12.96 -12.31
CA GLU A 313 16.50 13.37 -12.50
C GLU A 313 16.88 13.67 -13.95
N LYS A 314 16.28 12.93 -14.91
CA LYS A 314 16.65 13.01 -16.33
C LYS A 314 16.18 14.28 -17.02
N GLU A 315 15.16 14.93 -16.48
CA GLU A 315 14.63 16.19 -17.01
C GLU A 315 15.36 17.41 -16.43
N VAL A 316 16.11 17.22 -15.33
CA VAL A 316 16.86 18.29 -14.68
C VAL A 316 18.28 18.35 -15.25
N THR A 317 18.53 19.36 -16.08
CA THR A 317 19.82 19.64 -16.71
C THR A 317 20.75 20.51 -15.85
N LEU A 318 20.18 21.31 -14.93
CA LEU A 318 20.90 22.25 -14.08
C LEU A 318 20.69 21.96 -12.59
N CYS A 319 21.69 22.19 -11.76
CA CYS A 319 21.57 22.12 -10.31
C CYS A 319 20.50 23.11 -9.82
N MET A 320 19.48 22.63 -9.12
CA MET A 320 18.38 23.46 -8.60
C MET A 320 18.78 24.40 -7.45
N LYS A 321 20.09 24.52 -7.16
CA LYS A 321 20.65 25.49 -6.22
C LYS A 321 21.63 26.44 -6.89
N CYS A 322 22.77 25.94 -7.38
CA CYS A 322 23.77 26.79 -8.02
C CYS A 322 23.53 27.05 -9.53
N GLN A 323 22.49 26.46 -10.13
CA GLN A 323 22.14 26.59 -11.55
C GLN A 323 23.23 26.12 -12.55
N GLU A 324 24.31 25.53 -12.05
CA GLU A 324 25.35 24.93 -12.86
C GLU A 324 24.88 23.64 -13.56
N PRO A 325 25.29 23.39 -14.82
CA PRO A 325 24.92 22.18 -15.53
C PRO A 325 25.51 20.92 -14.89
N PHE A 326 24.71 19.85 -14.88
CA PHE A 326 25.18 18.53 -14.48
C PHE A 326 26.01 17.89 -15.59
N ASN A 327 27.04 17.13 -15.22
CA ASN A 327 27.80 16.30 -16.14
C ASN A 327 28.16 14.97 -15.47
N SER A 328 28.28 13.89 -16.25
CA SER A 328 28.39 12.53 -15.70
C SER A 328 29.72 12.25 -14.96
N ILE A 329 30.71 13.13 -15.06
CA ILE A 329 32.08 12.91 -14.58
C ILE A 329 32.36 13.72 -13.31
N THR A 330 32.14 15.03 -13.31
CA THR A 330 32.51 15.96 -12.23
C THR A 330 31.34 16.55 -11.46
N LYS A 331 30.12 16.59 -12.02
CA LYS A 331 28.91 17.13 -11.35
C LYS A 331 27.73 16.15 -11.48
N ARG A 332 27.73 15.12 -10.63
CA ARG A 332 26.64 14.13 -10.55
C ARG A 332 25.38 14.70 -9.88
N ARG A 333 24.23 14.09 -10.19
CA ARG A 333 22.91 14.45 -9.65
C ARG A 333 22.68 13.77 -8.29
N HIS A 334 22.12 14.51 -7.35
CA HIS A 334 21.71 14.00 -6.04
C HIS A 334 20.35 14.59 -5.66
N HIS A 335 19.47 13.80 -5.06
CA HIS A 335 18.23 14.33 -4.47
C HIS A 335 18.46 14.82 -3.04
N CYS A 336 17.93 16.00 -2.74
CA CYS A 336 17.73 16.41 -1.36
C CYS A 336 16.60 15.57 -0.74
N LYS A 337 16.87 14.90 0.37
CA LYS A 337 15.86 14.09 1.07
C LYS A 337 14.79 14.91 1.78
N ALA A 338 15.02 16.21 2.04
CA ALA A 338 14.02 17.07 2.68
C ALA A 338 13.04 17.72 1.69
N CYS A 339 13.52 18.22 0.54
CA CYS A 339 12.68 18.96 -0.42
C CYS A 339 12.55 18.34 -1.81
N GLY A 340 13.23 17.21 -2.10
CA GLY A 340 13.08 16.49 -3.37
C GLY A 340 13.84 17.09 -4.57
N HIS A 341 14.44 18.28 -4.43
CA HIS A 341 15.21 18.95 -5.48
C HIS A 341 16.44 18.14 -5.93
N VAL A 342 16.80 18.26 -7.21
CA VAL A 342 18.01 17.67 -7.80
C VAL A 342 19.16 18.68 -7.73
N VAL A 343 20.20 18.34 -6.97
CA VAL A 343 21.31 19.21 -6.59
C VAL A 343 22.67 18.52 -6.82
N CYS A 344 23.73 19.30 -6.98
CA CYS A 344 25.08 18.76 -7.13
C CYS A 344 25.70 18.39 -5.77
N GLY A 345 26.84 17.69 -5.81
CA GLY A 345 27.57 17.29 -4.61
C GLY A 345 27.83 18.47 -3.67
N LYS A 346 28.43 19.55 -4.19
CA LYS A 346 28.74 20.79 -3.46
C LYS A 346 27.52 21.46 -2.80
N CYS A 347 26.37 21.46 -3.48
CA CYS A 347 25.14 22.05 -2.95
C CYS A 347 24.41 21.14 -1.94
N SER A 348 24.92 19.93 -1.69
CA SER A 348 24.29 18.92 -0.82
C SER A 348 25.27 18.14 0.03
N GLU A 349 26.40 18.74 0.40
CA GLU A 349 27.40 18.11 1.28
C GLU A 349 26.88 17.89 2.70
N PHE A 350 25.73 18.49 3.01
CA PHE A 350 25.14 18.54 4.34
C PHE A 350 24.25 17.33 4.63
N ARG A 351 24.18 16.98 5.92
CA ARG A 351 23.28 15.96 6.44
C ARG A 351 22.44 16.49 7.58
N ALA A 352 21.12 16.48 7.42
CA ALA A 352 20.17 16.83 8.48
C ALA A 352 19.41 15.58 8.95
N ARG A 353 18.98 15.58 10.21
CA ARG A 353 18.10 14.53 10.74
C ARG A 353 16.67 14.81 10.28
N LEU A 354 16.04 13.81 9.67
CA LEU A 354 14.68 13.93 9.15
C LEU A 354 13.74 13.11 10.03
N LEU A 355 12.73 13.77 10.60
CA LEU A 355 11.77 13.17 11.51
C LEU A 355 11.01 12.01 10.85
N TYR A 356 10.66 12.15 9.57
CA TYR A 356 9.97 11.09 8.82
C TYR A 356 10.81 9.83 8.58
N ASP A 357 12.15 9.91 8.70
CA ASP A 357 13.08 8.80 8.47
C ASP A 357 13.77 8.40 9.78
N ASN A 358 12.99 8.28 10.86
CA ASN A 358 13.46 7.88 12.20
C ASN A 358 14.62 8.74 12.71
N ASN A 359 14.59 10.05 12.41
CA ASN A 359 15.61 11.00 12.81
C ASN A 359 17.03 10.65 12.28
N ARG A 360 17.10 9.89 11.17
CA ARG A 360 18.34 9.49 10.51
C ARG A 360 18.94 10.68 9.76
N ALA A 361 20.28 10.77 9.80
CA ALA A 361 21.05 11.78 9.09
C ALA A 361 21.05 11.52 7.57
N ASN A 362 20.32 12.35 6.82
CA ASN A 362 20.10 12.22 5.39
C ASN A 362 20.69 13.39 4.60
N ARG A 363 21.11 13.13 3.35
CA ARG A 363 21.64 14.15 2.45
C ARG A 363 20.58 15.22 2.17
N VAL A 364 20.89 16.47 2.46
CA VAL A 364 20.01 17.61 2.19
C VAL A 364 20.76 18.72 1.47
N CYS A 365 20.05 19.59 0.76
CA CYS A 365 20.66 20.78 0.16
C CYS A 365 20.97 21.82 1.24
N ILE A 366 21.81 22.81 0.90
CA ILE A 366 22.22 23.87 1.83
C ILE A 366 21.03 24.57 2.49
N ASP A 367 20.04 25.00 1.70
CA ASP A 367 18.85 25.68 2.23
C ASP A 367 18.10 24.81 3.25
N CYS A 368 17.87 23.53 2.93
CA CYS A 368 17.19 22.62 3.86
C CYS A 368 18.02 22.32 5.11
N TYR A 369 19.35 22.30 4.99
CA TYR A 369 20.21 22.16 6.16
C TYR A 369 20.08 23.38 7.09
N THR A 370 20.15 24.59 6.53
CA THR A 370 19.98 25.83 7.29
C THR A 370 18.61 25.90 7.95
N THR A 371 17.54 25.53 7.24
CA THR A 371 16.18 25.51 7.81
C THR A 371 16.01 24.47 8.92
N LEU A 372 16.59 23.28 8.78
CA LEU A 372 16.39 22.17 9.74
C LEU A 372 17.33 22.21 10.95
N VAL A 373 18.52 22.80 10.78
CA VAL A 373 19.59 22.78 11.79
C VAL A 373 19.86 24.17 12.38
N GLY A 374 19.44 25.25 11.72
CA GLY A 374 19.49 26.61 12.25
C GLY A 374 20.88 27.28 12.26
N VAL A 375 21.90 26.67 11.65
CA VAL A 375 23.27 27.22 11.58
C VAL A 375 23.75 27.23 10.12
N PRO A 376 24.12 28.39 9.54
CA PRO A 376 24.78 28.44 8.24
C PRO A 376 26.21 27.87 8.33
N PRO A 377 26.68 27.11 7.33
CA PRO A 377 28.05 26.57 7.34
C PRO A 377 29.09 27.70 7.27
N SER A 378 30.19 27.59 8.03
CA SER A 378 31.28 28.58 8.06
C SER A 378 31.81 28.92 6.65
N PRO A 379 32.17 30.20 6.39
CA PRO A 379 32.49 30.72 5.07
C PRO A 379 33.91 30.35 4.62
N ALA A 380 34.19 29.07 4.40
CA ALA A 380 35.46 28.61 3.84
C ALA A 380 35.35 27.99 2.44
N SER A 381 34.18 28.02 1.79
CA SER A 381 34.02 27.34 0.48
C SER A 381 33.08 28.00 -0.54
N LEU A 382 32.66 29.26 -0.34
CA LEU A 382 31.84 30.00 -1.31
C LEU A 382 32.57 31.29 -1.75
N SER A 383 33.54 31.15 -2.65
CA SER A 383 34.04 32.31 -3.41
C SER A 383 33.22 32.48 -4.69
N ASN A 384 32.34 33.48 -4.69
CA ASN A 384 32.02 34.42 -5.78
C ASN A 384 30.61 35.02 -5.56
N THR A 385 30.52 36.03 -4.70
CA THR A 385 29.31 36.86 -4.54
C THR A 385 29.48 38.17 -5.29
N SER A 386 28.48 38.57 -6.08
CA SER A 386 28.50 39.80 -6.88
C SER A 386 28.13 41.03 -6.04
N VAL A 387 28.84 42.14 -6.27
CA VAL A 387 28.77 43.43 -5.53
C VAL A 387 27.35 44.05 -5.46
N ALA A 388 26.45 43.71 -6.40
CA ALA A 388 25.07 44.24 -6.38
C ALA A 388 24.24 43.79 -5.15
N ALA A 389 24.67 42.74 -4.44
CA ALA A 389 23.96 42.26 -3.26
C ALA A 389 24.31 43.02 -1.96
N GLU A 390 25.39 43.80 -1.93
CA GLU A 390 25.89 44.41 -0.69
C GLU A 390 25.21 45.75 -0.35
N ASN A 391 24.55 46.42 -1.31
CA ASN A 391 23.91 47.74 -1.13
C ASN A 391 22.46 47.79 -1.65
N SER A 392 21.74 46.66 -1.55
CA SER A 392 20.38 46.50 -2.06
C SER A 392 19.46 45.90 -1.01
N VAL A 393 18.28 46.50 -0.82
CA VAL A 393 17.22 46.00 0.07
C VAL A 393 16.78 44.61 -0.38
N LEU A 394 16.69 44.45 -1.71
CA LEU A 394 16.30 43.20 -2.35
C LEU A 394 16.97 43.10 -3.72
N CYS A 395 17.68 42.00 -3.96
CA CYS A 395 18.14 41.65 -5.29
C CYS A 395 17.88 40.17 -5.57
N SER A 396 17.16 39.88 -6.65
CA SER A 396 16.84 38.50 -7.04
C SER A 396 16.44 38.42 -8.50
N PHE A 397 16.41 37.20 -9.03
CA PHE A 397 15.79 36.96 -10.31
C PHE A 397 14.28 36.86 -10.17
N LEU A 398 13.55 37.69 -10.91
CA LEU A 398 12.11 37.61 -11.04
C LEU A 398 11.73 37.41 -12.51
N HIS A 399 10.50 36.96 -12.73
CA HIS A 399 9.90 36.91 -14.06
C HIS A 399 9.00 38.14 -14.23
N HIS A 400 9.13 38.83 -15.35
CA HIS A 400 8.28 39.94 -15.73
C HIS A 400 7.68 39.72 -17.11
N MET A 401 6.57 40.40 -17.39
CA MET A 401 5.88 40.35 -18.66
C MET A 401 5.44 41.78 -19.01
N GLU A 402 5.91 42.29 -20.14
CA GLU A 402 5.47 43.58 -20.66
C GLU A 402 4.19 43.41 -21.50
N LYS A 403 3.11 44.02 -21.01
CA LYS A 403 1.79 43.99 -21.63
C LYS A 403 1.86 44.73 -22.98
N GLY A 404 1.71 43.99 -24.08
CA GLY A 404 1.74 44.53 -25.46
C GLY A 404 2.96 44.14 -26.30
N SER A 405 3.99 43.52 -25.72
CA SER A 405 5.22 43.12 -26.44
C SER A 405 5.11 41.79 -27.21
N GLY A 406 4.02 41.04 -27.02
CA GLY A 406 3.81 39.70 -27.62
C GLY A 406 4.77 38.62 -27.11
N ARG A 407 5.73 38.96 -26.24
CA ARG A 407 6.67 38.01 -25.62
C ARG A 407 6.10 37.57 -24.26
N GLY A 408 6.12 36.26 -24.01
CA GLY A 408 5.72 35.69 -22.72
C GLY A 408 6.67 36.08 -21.58
N TRP A 409 6.46 35.51 -20.39
CA TRP A 409 7.27 35.78 -19.19
C TRP A 409 8.79 35.69 -19.45
N GLN A 410 9.52 36.75 -19.10
CA GLN A 410 10.98 36.82 -19.26
C GLN A 410 11.66 36.98 -17.90
N LYS A 411 12.72 36.20 -17.68
CA LYS A 411 13.53 36.26 -16.46
C LYS A 411 14.54 37.40 -16.56
N ALA A 412 14.55 38.27 -15.56
CA ALA A 412 15.53 39.36 -15.44
C ALA A 412 16.02 39.49 -14.00
N TRP A 413 17.13 40.18 -13.80
CA TRP A 413 17.71 40.47 -12.49
C TRP A 413 17.16 41.79 -11.97
N PHE A 414 16.49 41.75 -10.83
CA PHE A 414 15.84 42.90 -10.23
C PHE A 414 16.63 43.38 -9.03
N VAL A 415 16.78 44.70 -8.93
CA VAL A 415 17.50 45.34 -7.83
C VAL A 415 16.66 46.50 -7.30
N ILE A 416 16.42 46.49 -6.00
CA ILE A 416 15.90 47.61 -5.22
C ILE A 416 17.07 48.13 -4.37
N PRO A 417 17.67 49.28 -4.72
CA PRO A 417 18.80 49.83 -3.98
C PRO A 417 18.39 50.31 -2.58
N ASP A 418 19.29 50.23 -1.61
CA ASP A 418 19.06 50.74 -0.24
C ASP A 418 18.80 52.25 -0.20
N ASN A 419 19.39 53.01 -1.12
CA ASN A 419 19.27 54.47 -1.20
C ASN A 419 18.03 54.96 -1.98
N GLU A 420 17.39 54.08 -2.77
CA GLU A 420 16.23 54.40 -3.61
C GLU A 420 15.20 53.25 -3.56
N PRO A 421 14.59 52.97 -2.39
CA PRO A 421 13.78 51.77 -2.18
C PRO A 421 12.46 51.73 -2.98
N LEU A 422 12.09 52.83 -3.63
CA LEU A 422 10.89 52.95 -4.46
C LEU A 422 11.17 52.75 -5.96
N VAL A 423 12.42 52.54 -6.36
CA VAL A 423 12.81 52.39 -7.77
C VAL A 423 13.25 50.94 -8.02
N LEU A 424 12.70 50.34 -9.08
CA LEU A 424 13.01 48.98 -9.47
C LEU A 424 13.89 48.97 -10.72
N TYR A 425 15.14 48.52 -10.57
CA TYR A 425 16.07 48.38 -11.68
C TYR A 425 16.05 46.97 -12.25
N ILE A 426 15.96 46.85 -13.58
CA ILE A 426 15.91 45.57 -14.29
C ILE A 426 17.17 45.41 -15.15
N TYR A 427 17.90 44.32 -14.94
CA TYR A 427 19.12 43.96 -15.66
C TYR A 427 18.99 42.61 -16.35
N GLY A 428 19.65 42.43 -17.49
CA GLY A 428 19.71 41.13 -18.18
C GLY A 428 20.50 40.06 -17.43
N ALA A 429 21.42 40.45 -16.53
CA ALA A 429 22.25 39.56 -15.73
C ALA A 429 22.74 40.25 -14.43
N PRO A 430 23.19 39.51 -13.41
CA PRO A 430 23.78 40.07 -12.20
C PRO A 430 25.05 40.87 -12.52
N GLN A 431 25.15 42.09 -11.99
CA GLN A 431 26.28 42.98 -12.23
C GLN A 431 27.51 42.52 -11.41
N VAL A 432 28.58 42.12 -12.09
CA VAL A 432 29.88 41.76 -11.50
C VAL A 432 30.89 42.85 -11.90
N ARG A 433 31.62 43.42 -10.93
CA ARG A 433 32.73 44.34 -11.27
C ARG A 433 33.79 43.57 -12.06
N ARG A 434 34.11 44.02 -13.27
CA ARG A 434 35.42 43.74 -13.88
C ARG A 434 36.45 44.68 -13.26
N SER A 435 37.68 44.22 -13.19
CA SER A 435 38.84 44.89 -12.58
C SER A 435 39.13 46.31 -13.09
N ASP A 436 38.48 46.74 -14.19
CA ASP A 436 38.79 47.98 -14.90
C ASP A 436 37.65 49.05 -14.85
N GLY A 437 36.80 49.01 -13.82
CA GLY A 437 35.96 50.16 -13.43
C GLY A 437 34.76 50.53 -14.33
N ALA A 438 34.54 49.87 -15.47
CA ALA A 438 33.38 50.13 -16.32
C ALA A 438 32.24 49.10 -16.10
N ALA A 439 31.07 49.55 -15.65
CA ALA A 439 29.86 48.73 -15.60
C ALA A 439 29.29 48.56 -17.02
N SER A 440 29.09 47.31 -17.46
CA SER A 440 28.43 47.04 -18.75
C SER A 440 26.92 46.91 -18.55
N THR A 441 26.16 47.64 -19.36
CA THR A 441 24.69 47.70 -19.50
C THR A 441 23.98 48.72 -18.60
N ASN A 442 23.36 49.71 -19.26
CA ASN A 442 22.46 50.67 -18.64
C ASN A 442 21.13 49.98 -18.29
N PRO A 443 20.62 50.14 -17.06
CA PRO A 443 19.34 49.56 -16.65
C PRO A 443 18.14 50.27 -17.30
N HIS A 444 17.05 49.54 -17.45
CA HIS A 444 15.73 50.14 -17.62
C HIS A 444 15.18 50.54 -16.24
N VAL A 445 14.79 51.80 -16.10
CA VAL A 445 14.30 52.38 -14.84
C VAL A 445 12.79 52.53 -14.92
N TYR A 446 12.10 51.92 -13.97
CA TYR A 446 10.65 52.08 -13.78
C TYR A 446 10.43 52.83 -12.47
N THR A 447 9.76 53.99 -12.55
CA THR A 447 9.37 54.84 -11.41
C THR A 447 7.93 54.61 -11.02
#